data_AF-A0AAW0EQ04-F1
#
_entry.id   AF-A0AAW0EQ04-F1
#
_cell.length_a   1.000
_cell.length_b   1.000
_cell.length_c   1.000
_cell.angle_alpha   90.00
_cell.angle_beta   90.00
_cell.angle_gamma   90.00
#
_symmetry.space_group_name_H-M   'P 1'
#
loop_
_entity.id
_entity.type
_entity.pdbx_description
1 polymer ?
#
loop_
_entity_poly.entity_id
_entity_poly.type
_entity_poly.pdbx_seq_one_letter_code
_entity_poly.pdbx_strand_id
1 'polypeptide(L)' 'MAGAGETVTPYQLLSAELAALPYAELLHRYNGARDLAHELMGLLAQHRQCTIAQVHQLLEVRSEATRCGGCEGP' A
#
# COMPACT_ATOMS: atom_id res chain seq x y z
N MET A 1 -15.09 -28.95 25.11
CA MET A 1 -14.81 -28.35 23.79
C MET A 1 -14.72 -26.84 23.99
N ALA A 2 -13.53 -26.31 24.21
CA ALA A 2 -13.32 -24.87 24.33
C ALA A 2 -13.13 -24.30 22.91
N GLY A 3 -14.00 -23.37 22.52
CA GLY A 3 -13.95 -22.70 21.22
C GLY A 3 -12.64 -21.94 21.07
N ALA A 4 -12.00 -22.09 19.90
CA ALA A 4 -10.85 -21.29 19.54
C ALA A 4 -11.27 -19.82 19.56
N GLY A 5 -10.73 -19.04 20.50
CA GLY A 5 -10.90 -17.59 20.50
C GLY A 5 -10.30 -17.04 19.21
N GLU A 6 -11.15 -16.44 18.38
CA GLU A 6 -10.74 -15.86 17.11
C GLU A 6 -9.79 -14.68 17.38
N THR A 7 -8.50 -14.88 17.14
CA THR A 7 -7.49 -13.83 17.35
C THR A 7 -7.55 -12.84 16.20
N VAL A 8 -8.12 -11.66 16.45
CA VAL A 8 -8.14 -10.57 15.48
C VAL A 8 -6.71 -10.06 15.27
N THR A 9 -6.26 -10.00 14.03
CA THR A 9 -4.93 -9.47 13.67
C THR A 9 -4.93 -7.95 13.72
N PRO A 10 -3.76 -7.31 13.95
CA PRO A 10 -3.64 -5.84 13.89
C PRO A 10 -4.14 -5.24 12.56
N TYR A 11 -3.93 -5.96 11.45
CA TYR A 11 -4.42 -5.54 10.13
C TYR A 11 -5.95 -5.51 10.06
N GLN A 12 -6.62 -6.50 10.66
CA GLN A 12 -8.08 -6.56 10.69
C GLN A 12 -8.67 -5.42 11.51
N LEU A 13 -8.05 -5.07 12.65
CA LEU A 13 -8.45 -3.90 13.45
C LEU A 13 -8.31 -2.60 12.64
N LEU A 14 -7.15 -2.38 12.03
CA LEU A 14 -6.90 -1.20 11.19
C LEU A 14 -7.89 -1.13 10.01
N SER A 15 -8.17 -2.25 9.35
CA SER A 15 -9.14 -2.29 8.24
C SER A 15 -10.54 -1.90 8.68
N ALA A 16 -10.97 -2.33 9.88
CA ALA A 16 -12.27 -1.96 10.43
C ALA A 16 -12.35 -0.46 10.77
N GLU A 17 -11.29 0.10 11.34
CA GLU A 17 -11.18 1.54 11.60
C GLU A 17 -11.23 2.36 10.30
N LEU A 18 -10.48 1.97 9.28
CA LEU A 18 -10.46 2.66 7.99
C LEU A 18 -11.80 2.56 7.27
N ALA A 19 -12.50 1.43 7.38
CA ALA A 19 -13.82 1.23 6.78
C ALA A 19 -14.91 2.11 7.42
N ALA A 20 -14.70 2.58 8.65
CA ALA A 20 -15.62 3.48 9.34
C ALA A 20 -15.41 4.96 8.97
N LEU A 21 -14.33 5.30 8.26
CA LEU A 21 -14.01 6.69 7.92
C LEU A 21 -14.84 7.23 6.76
N PRO A 22 -15.17 8.54 6.75
CA PRO A 22 -15.68 9.21 5.57
C PRO A 22 -14.71 9.07 4.37
N TYR A 23 -15.25 8.94 3.16
CA TYR A 23 -14.45 8.72 1.96
C TYR A 23 -13.35 9.77 1.75
N ALA A 24 -13.64 11.05 1.99
CA ALA A 24 -12.66 12.13 1.86
C ALA A 24 -11.48 11.97 2.83
N GLU A 25 -11.75 11.53 4.06
CA GLU A 25 -10.71 11.29 5.05
C GLU A 25 -9.90 10.04 4.71
N LEU A 26 -10.56 8.97 4.28
CA LEU A 26 -9.89 7.75 3.81
C LEU A 26 -8.92 8.06 2.65
N LEU A 27 -9.36 8.84 1.67
CA LEU A 27 -8.54 9.25 0.53
C LEU A 27 -7.36 10.13 0.96
N HIS A 28 -7.59 11.06 1.88
CA HIS A 28 -6.51 11.90 2.41
C HIS A 28 -5.43 11.07 3.12
N ARG A 29 -5.84 10.13 3.98
CA ARG A 29 -4.92 9.22 4.67
C ARG A 29 -4.17 8.30 3.70
N TYR A 30 -4.86 7.79 2.67
CA TYR A 30 -4.22 7.01 1.61
C TYR A 30 -3.12 7.81 0.91
N ASN A 31 -3.43 9.04 0.49
CA ASN A 31 -2.45 9.89 -0.20
C ASN A 31 -1.23 10.17 0.69
N GLY A 32 -1.45 10.53 1.96
CA GLY A 32 -0.34 10.76 2.90
C GLY A 32 0.52 9.52 3.12
N ALA A 33 -0.09 8.34 3.26
CA ALA A 33 0.64 7.08 3.41
C ALA A 33 1.43 6.72 2.13
N ARG A 34 0.85 6.94 0.95
CA ARG A 34 1.51 6.71 -0.34
C ARG A 34 2.72 7.62 -0.52
N ASP A 35 2.58 8.91 -0.20
CA ASP A 35 3.66 9.88 -0.36
C ASP A 35 4.84 9.53 0.57
N LEU A 36 4.56 9.20 1.83
CA LEU A 36 5.58 8.70 2.77
C LEU A 36 6.26 7.43 2.27
N ALA A 37 5.49 6.48 1.72
CA ALA A 37 6.05 5.25 1.17
C ALA A 37 7.01 5.54 0.00
N HIS A 38 6.67 6.48 -0.89
CA HIS A 38 7.56 6.90 -1.97
C HIS A 38 8.85 7.55 -1.46
N GLU A 39 8.79 8.40 -0.44
CA GLU A 39 9.98 8.99 0.19
C GLU A 39 10.92 7.91 0.74
N LEU A 40 10.37 6.95 1.49
CA LEU A 40 11.14 5.83 2.04
C LEU A 40 11.75 4.94 0.96
N MET A 41 10.99 4.65 -0.11
CA MET A 41 11.51 3.90 -1.26
C MET A 41 12.62 4.67 -1.98
N GLY A 42 12.53 5.99 -2.07
CA GLY A 42 13.59 6.85 -2.60
C GLY A 42 14.89 6.76 -1.80
N LEU A 43 14.79 6.81 -0.47
CA LEU A 43 15.94 6.63 0.43
C LEU A 43 16.57 5.24 0.29
N LEU A 44 15.74 4.20 0.21
CA LEU A 44 16.21 2.83 0.02
C LEU A 44 16.91 2.66 -1.33
N ALA A 45 16.33 3.22 -2.39
CA ALA A 45 16.91 3.23 -3.74
C ALA A 45 18.28 3.90 -3.74
N GLN A 46 18.41 5.06 -3.09
CA GLN A 46 19.67 5.78 -2.94
C GLN A 46 20.71 4.94 -2.19
N HIS A 47 20.33 4.35 -1.05
CA HIS A 47 21.25 3.52 -0.24
C HIS A 47 21.73 2.27 -0.99
N ARG A 48 20.86 1.68 -1.83
CA ARG A 48 21.15 0.48 -2.62
C ARG A 48 21.73 0.78 -4.01
N GLN A 49 21.90 2.05 -4.36
CA GLN A 49 22.32 2.49 -5.70
C GLN A 49 21.47 1.86 -6.82
N CYS A 50 20.16 1.76 -6.59
CA CYS A 50 19.21 1.23 -7.56
C CYS A 50 18.10 2.24 -7.86
N THR A 51 17.24 1.91 -8.82
CA THR A 51 16.06 2.71 -9.16
C THR A 51 14.89 2.39 -8.25
N ILE A 52 13.94 3.32 -8.11
CA ILE A 52 12.69 3.08 -7.37
C ILE A 52 11.90 1.91 -7.98
N ALA A 53 11.91 1.75 -9.30
CA ALA A 53 11.26 0.61 -9.98
C ALA A 53 11.82 -0.76 -9.52
N GLN A 54 13.12 -0.84 -9.26
CA GLN A 54 13.75 -2.05 -8.71
C GLN A 54 13.38 -2.24 -7.23
N VAL A 55 13.18 -1.17 -6.46
CA VAL A 55 12.66 -1.25 -5.09
C VAL A 55 11.22 -1.80 -5.07
N HIS A 56 10.36 -1.37 -6.00
CA HIS A 56 9.01 -1.94 -6.15
C HIS A 56 9.05 -3.46 -6.35
N GLN A 57 9.97 -3.96 -7.19
CA GLN A 57 10.16 -5.40 -7.40
C GLN A 57 10.65 -6.09 -6.13
N LEU A 58 11.59 -5.50 -5.40
CA LEU A 58 12.15 -6.05 -4.17
C LEU A 58 11.12 -6.13 -3.02
N LEU A 59 10.17 -5.19 -2.97
CA LEU A 59 9.11 -5.17 -1.97
C LEU A 59 7.83 -5.90 -2.43
N GLU A 60 7.83 -6.47 -3.63
CA GLU A 60 6.67 -7.10 -4.26
C GLU A 60 5.44 -6.17 -4.35
N VAL A 61 5.68 -4.85 -4.42
CA VAL A 61 4.64 -3.83 -4.52
C VAL A 61 4.39 -3.50 -5.99
N ARG A 62 3.15 -3.70 -6.45
CA ARG A 62 2.74 -3.32 -7.81
C ARG A 62 2.84 -1.80 -7.99
N SER A 63 3.47 -1.33 -9.06
CA SER A 63 3.48 0.11 -9.37
C SER A 63 2.13 0.53 -9.97
N GLU A 64 1.66 1.74 -9.68
CA GLU A 64 0.45 2.29 -10.28
C GLU A 64 0.56 2.40 -11.81
N ALA A 65 1.79 2.54 -12.36
CA ALA A 65 2.05 2.61 -13.80
C ALA A 65 1.64 1.33 -14.56
N THR A 66 1.56 0.18 -13.88
CA THR A 66 1.10 -1.08 -14.50
C THR A 66 -0.41 -1.10 -14.75
N ARG A 67 -1.19 -0.15 -14.19
CA ARG A 67 -2.66 -0.08 -14.42
C ARG A 67 -3.06 0.58 -15.74
N CYS A 68 -2.14 1.22 -16.46
CA CYS A 68 -2.41 1.87 -17.76
C CYS A 68 -2.12 0.97 -18.97
N GLY A 69 -2.33 -0.34 -18.86
CA GLY A 69 -2.18 -1.31 -19.96
C GLY A 69 -3.50 -1.84 -20.53
N GLY A 70 -4.64 -1.26 -20.17
CA GLY A 70 -5.98 -1.77 -20.49
C GLY A 70 -6.85 -0.82 -21.32
N CYS A 71 -6.26 0.11 -22.06
CA CYS A 71 -6.97 0.88 -23.09
C CYS A 71 -6.64 0.27 -24.46
N GLU A 72 -7.09 -0.97 -24.69
CA GLU A 72 -7.37 -1.43 -26.05
C GLU A 72 -8.63 -0.66 -26.52
N GLY A 73 -8.41 0.40 -27.29
CA GLY A 73 -9.46 0.99 -28.11
C GLY A 73 -9.76 0.09 -29.31
N PRO A 74 -10.97 0.16 -29.87
CA PRO A 74 -11.33 -0.57 -31.09
C PRO A 74 -10.48 -0.14 -32.30
#